data_AF-A0A8J4DWK6-F1
#
_entry.id   AF-A0A8J4DWK6-F1
#
_cell.length_a   1.000
_cell.length_b   1.000
_cell.length_c   1.000
_cell.angle_alpha   90.00
_cell.angle_beta   90.00
_cell.angle_gamma   90.00
#
_symmetry.space_group_name_H-M   'P 1'
#
loop_
_entity.id
_entity.type
_entity.pdbx_description
1 polymer ?
#
loop_
_entity_poly.entity_id
_entity_poly.type
_entity_poly.pdbx_seq_one_letter_code
_entity_poly.pdbx_strand_id
1 'polypeptide(L)'
;MRALLSVYEARYPREAEFVVGYVGADVPVELITAAGALPVRLAGDPDGDLSAGDTYLGRGLDPMARSVLARLLAGDYGRLDKLVVSRDCEASLRLFYAVRELRRIEPAFGLPEVYLVDVLHLPHRTTTAYNLARLEQFRQRLRDWTGRPVSDADLAAAIASHDEQRALLSSLAAARREGRIAGSDWLAVVGAGTVLPVAAHLSLLRELSTVDLPEHAGKRVFLTGSSHDTPHVYRALESAGHLIVGEDHDWGDLWYRRRVDGHTLLALAERYQYNGPTAQRSTVDERRALIAEGMRHAELLIGYARRGDEAPPWDFAGHEGLFYERQDYGRIAL
;
A
#
# COMPACT_ATOMS: atom_id res chain seq x y z
N MET A 1 1.32 -18.78 8.52
CA MET A 1 1.15 -18.61 7.06
C MET A 1 -0.30 -18.78 6.60
N ARG A 2 -0.93 -19.97 6.71
CA ARG A 2 -2.31 -20.20 6.19
C ARG A 2 -3.35 -19.15 6.59
N ALA A 3 -3.35 -18.71 7.85
CA ALA A 3 -4.27 -17.66 8.33
C ALA A 3 -4.05 -16.32 7.61
N LEU A 4 -2.79 -15.91 7.40
CA LEU A 4 -2.44 -14.67 6.67
C LEU A 4 -2.91 -14.74 5.21
N LEU A 5 -2.68 -15.89 4.55
CA LEU A 5 -3.17 -16.12 3.18
C LEU A 5 -4.70 -16.03 3.10
N SER A 6 -5.41 -16.70 4.01
CA SER A 6 -6.87 -16.66 4.05
C SER A 6 -7.42 -15.24 4.24
N VAL A 7 -6.79 -14.44 5.11
CA VAL A 7 -7.15 -13.03 5.28
C VAL A 7 -6.87 -12.23 4.02
N TYR A 8 -5.70 -12.41 3.41
CA TYR A 8 -5.31 -11.69 2.20
C TYR A 8 -6.16 -12.04 0.96
N GLU A 9 -6.68 -13.26 0.89
CA GLU A 9 -7.60 -13.70 -0.16
C GLU A 9 -9.01 -13.17 0.07
N ALA A 10 -9.50 -13.19 1.32
CA ALA A 10 -10.80 -12.62 1.66
C ALA A 10 -10.81 -11.08 1.56
N ARG A 11 -9.67 -10.45 1.92
CA ARG A 11 -9.36 -9.01 2.03
C ARG A 11 -10.26 -8.20 2.95
N TYR A 12 -11.56 -8.28 2.78
CA TYR A 12 -12.47 -7.29 3.33
C TYR A 12 -13.21 -7.85 4.53
N PRO A 13 -13.03 -7.23 5.72
CA PRO A 13 -13.64 -7.71 6.95
C PRO A 13 -15.16 -7.57 6.85
N ARG A 14 -15.88 -8.58 7.35
CA ARG A 14 -17.35 -8.53 7.47
C ARG A 14 -17.80 -7.93 8.79
N GLU A 15 -16.92 -7.88 9.78
CA GLU A 15 -17.22 -7.49 11.15
C GLU A 15 -16.18 -6.47 11.65
N ALA A 16 -16.60 -5.21 11.77
CA ALA A 16 -15.90 -4.13 12.46
C ALA A 16 -16.92 -3.02 12.73
N GLU A 17 -16.82 -2.30 13.85
CA GLU A 17 -17.82 -1.28 14.22
C GLU A 17 -17.84 -0.12 13.23
N PHE A 18 -16.67 0.37 12.81
CA PHE A 18 -16.49 1.46 11.86
C PHE A 18 -15.29 1.19 10.94
N VAL A 19 -15.52 1.18 9.62
CA VAL A 19 -14.53 0.84 8.59
C VAL A 19 -14.20 2.07 7.75
N VAL A 20 -12.91 2.43 7.72
CA VAL A 20 -12.38 3.46 6.82
C VAL A 20 -11.60 2.77 5.72
N GLY A 21 -12.20 2.70 4.54
CA GLY A 21 -11.50 2.28 3.33
C GLY A 21 -10.42 3.30 2.99
N TYR A 22 -9.28 2.87 2.46
CA TYR A 22 -8.26 3.81 2.01
C TYR A 22 -7.51 3.40 0.75
N VAL A 23 -7.06 4.41 -0.01
CA VAL A 23 -6.25 4.28 -1.22
C VAL A 23 -5.02 5.17 -1.12
N GLY A 24 -3.87 4.58 -1.46
CA GLY A 24 -2.59 5.25 -1.59
C GLY A 24 -1.65 5.12 -0.37
N ALA A 25 -0.38 5.39 -0.61
CA ALA A 25 0.73 5.11 0.32
C ALA A 25 0.82 6.06 1.52
N ASP A 26 0.25 7.26 1.41
CA ASP A 26 0.47 8.33 2.40
C ASP A 26 -0.68 8.54 3.37
N VAL A 27 -1.63 7.60 3.40
CA VAL A 27 -2.71 7.63 4.39
C VAL A 27 -2.13 7.26 5.78
N PRO A 28 -2.25 8.14 6.79
CA PRO A 28 -1.79 7.90 8.16
C PRO A 28 -2.75 6.97 8.91
N VAL A 29 -2.56 5.67 8.72
CA VAL A 29 -3.43 4.61 9.28
C VAL A 29 -3.43 4.58 10.81
N GLU A 30 -2.39 5.14 11.45
CA GLU A 30 -2.31 5.33 12.89
C GLU A 30 -3.42 6.26 13.40
N LEU A 31 -3.74 7.33 12.66
CA LEU A 31 -4.84 8.23 13.04
C LEU A 31 -6.20 7.54 12.94
N ILE A 32 -6.41 6.72 11.90
CA ILE A 32 -7.63 5.91 11.73
C ILE A 32 -7.76 4.93 12.91
N THR A 33 -6.67 4.25 13.24
CA THR A 33 -6.61 3.31 14.38
C THR A 33 -6.88 4.02 15.71
N ALA A 34 -6.26 5.18 15.94
CA ALA A 34 -6.45 6.00 17.13
C ALA A 34 -7.88 6.54 17.28
N ALA A 35 -8.61 6.68 16.17
CA ALA A 35 -10.04 7.02 16.17
C ALA A 35 -10.95 5.82 16.48
N GLY A 36 -10.40 4.64 16.73
CA GLY A 36 -11.13 3.41 16.99
C GLY A 36 -11.75 2.78 15.74
N ALA A 37 -11.32 3.21 14.54
CA ALA A 37 -11.78 2.66 13.27
C ALA A 37 -10.79 1.65 12.70
N LEU A 38 -11.29 0.72 11.88
CA LEU A 38 -10.47 -0.23 11.14
C LEU A 38 -10.04 0.37 9.79
N PRO A 39 -8.74 0.65 9.56
CA PRO A 39 -8.24 0.99 8.24
C PRO A 39 -8.24 -0.25 7.34
N VAL A 40 -8.87 -0.14 6.17
CA VAL A 40 -8.93 -1.22 5.16
C VAL A 40 -8.41 -0.70 3.83
N ARG A 41 -7.26 -1.20 3.39
CA ARG A 41 -6.68 -0.79 2.12
C ARG A 41 -7.45 -1.40 0.95
N LEU A 42 -7.91 -0.56 0.02
CA LEU A 42 -8.62 -1.02 -1.15
C LEU A 42 -7.62 -1.42 -2.23
N ALA A 43 -7.82 -2.62 -2.78
CA ALA A 43 -7.06 -3.13 -3.90
C ALA A 43 -7.99 -3.43 -5.08
N GLY A 44 -7.45 -3.34 -6.29
CA GLY A 44 -8.15 -3.73 -7.50
C GLY A 44 -8.26 -5.24 -7.66
N ASP A 45 -8.84 -5.63 -8.79
CA ASP A 45 -8.95 -6.99 -9.30
C ASP A 45 -8.53 -6.99 -10.78
N PRO A 46 -7.38 -7.60 -11.12
CA PRO A 46 -6.94 -7.77 -12.50
C PRO A 46 -7.90 -8.56 -13.40
N ASP A 47 -8.74 -9.41 -12.80
CA ASP A 47 -9.67 -10.28 -13.52
C ASP A 47 -11.10 -9.70 -13.53
N GLY A 48 -11.32 -8.59 -12.82
CA GLY A 48 -12.60 -7.93 -12.68
C GLY A 48 -12.98 -7.06 -13.88
N ASP A 49 -14.28 -6.74 -13.99
CA ASP A 49 -14.78 -5.84 -15.02
C ASP A 49 -14.34 -4.39 -14.74
N LEU A 50 -13.57 -3.82 -15.67
CA LEU A 50 -13.09 -2.44 -15.59
C LEU A 50 -14.03 -1.42 -16.27
N SER A 51 -15.13 -1.85 -16.87
CA SER A 51 -15.98 -1.01 -17.74
C SER A 51 -16.48 0.26 -17.06
N ALA A 52 -16.91 0.16 -15.80
CA ALA A 52 -17.33 1.34 -15.03
C ALA A 52 -16.14 2.28 -14.74
N GLY A 53 -14.99 1.73 -14.35
CA GLY A 53 -13.76 2.49 -14.14
C GLY A 53 -13.29 3.21 -15.40
N ASP A 54 -13.33 2.53 -16.55
CA ASP A 54 -13.03 3.08 -17.88
C ASP A 54 -13.95 4.26 -18.23
N THR A 55 -15.24 4.13 -17.93
CA THR A 55 -16.25 5.14 -18.24
C THR A 55 -15.99 6.44 -17.49
N TYR A 56 -15.64 6.35 -16.21
CA TYR A 56 -15.54 7.53 -15.34
C TYR A 56 -14.13 8.11 -15.19
N LEU A 57 -13.07 7.28 -15.33
CA LEU A 57 -11.68 7.73 -15.21
C LEU A 57 -10.94 7.81 -16.55
N GLY A 58 -11.48 7.17 -17.60
CA GLY A 58 -10.84 7.06 -18.90
C GLY A 58 -9.67 6.06 -18.92
N ARG A 59 -9.37 5.50 -20.09
CA ARG A 59 -8.36 4.43 -20.26
C ARG A 59 -6.90 4.87 -20.16
N GLY A 60 -6.65 6.17 -20.07
CA GLY A 60 -5.29 6.73 -19.96
C GLY A 60 -4.71 6.72 -18.55
N LEU A 61 -5.45 6.22 -17.56
CA LEU A 61 -5.02 6.13 -16.16
C LEU A 61 -4.60 4.71 -15.78
N ASP A 62 -3.71 4.57 -14.77
CA ASP A 62 -3.32 3.27 -14.22
C ASP A 62 -4.56 2.38 -13.99
N PRO A 63 -4.62 1.18 -14.61
CA PRO A 63 -5.71 0.24 -14.45
C PRO A 63 -6.05 -0.11 -12.99
N MET A 64 -5.09 -0.04 -12.07
CA MET A 64 -5.38 -0.29 -10.65
C MET A 64 -6.42 0.69 -10.11
N ALA A 65 -6.28 1.99 -10.37
CA ALA A 65 -7.25 3.00 -9.94
C ALA A 65 -8.62 2.83 -10.62
N ARG A 66 -8.63 2.42 -11.90
CA ARG A 66 -9.86 2.10 -12.63
C ARG A 66 -10.57 0.90 -12.03
N SER A 67 -9.82 -0.14 -11.66
CA SER A 67 -10.34 -1.33 -11.01
C SER A 67 -10.92 -0.99 -9.64
N VAL A 68 -10.21 -0.19 -8.83
CA VAL A 68 -10.73 0.26 -7.53
C VAL A 68 -12.05 1.02 -7.68
N LEU A 69 -12.17 1.92 -8.67
CA LEU A 69 -13.44 2.61 -8.90
C LEU A 69 -14.56 1.65 -9.33
N ALA A 70 -14.29 0.74 -10.25
CA ALA A 70 -15.29 -0.23 -10.71
C ALA A 70 -15.82 -1.08 -9.55
N ARG A 71 -14.91 -1.56 -8.70
CA ARG A 71 -15.24 -2.34 -7.50
C ARG A 71 -16.00 -1.53 -6.44
N LEU A 72 -15.70 -0.24 -6.27
CA LEU A 72 -16.46 0.67 -5.41
C LEU A 72 -17.90 0.82 -5.89
N LEU A 73 -18.10 0.99 -7.20
CA LEU A 73 -19.42 1.15 -7.81
C LEU A 73 -20.25 -0.16 -7.78
N ALA A 74 -19.58 -1.30 -7.87
CA ALA A 74 -20.20 -2.62 -7.76
C ALA A 74 -20.53 -3.02 -6.30
N GLY A 75 -19.93 -2.35 -5.30
CA GLY A 75 -20.09 -2.69 -3.89
C GLY A 75 -19.23 -3.88 -3.43
N ASP A 76 -18.18 -4.23 -4.19
CA ASP A 76 -17.36 -5.44 -3.96
C ASP A 76 -16.53 -5.40 -2.68
N TYR A 77 -16.33 -4.21 -2.11
CA TYR A 77 -15.59 -4.01 -0.86
C TYR A 77 -16.44 -4.25 0.39
N GLY A 78 -17.74 -4.52 0.23
CA GLY A 78 -18.67 -4.63 1.34
C GLY A 78 -18.91 -3.28 2.02
N ARG A 79 -19.09 -3.30 3.35
CA ARG A 79 -19.40 -2.08 4.10
C ARG A 79 -18.15 -1.22 4.29
N LEU A 80 -18.18 -0.01 3.73
CA LEU A 80 -17.23 1.07 3.99
C LEU A 80 -18.00 2.26 4.56
N ASP A 81 -17.73 2.64 5.80
CA ASP A 81 -18.41 3.79 6.43
C ASP A 81 -17.88 5.11 5.84
N LYS A 82 -16.58 5.17 5.56
CA LYS A 82 -15.86 6.31 4.97
C LYS A 82 -14.74 5.85 4.03
N LEU A 83 -14.30 6.74 3.15
CA LEU A 83 -13.16 6.52 2.27
C LEU A 83 -12.11 7.63 2.46
N VAL A 84 -10.84 7.25 2.48
CA VAL A 84 -9.71 8.18 2.50
C VAL A 84 -8.81 7.90 1.31
N VAL A 85 -8.43 8.95 0.58
CA VAL A 85 -7.51 8.83 -0.56
C VAL A 85 -6.32 9.76 -0.31
N SER A 86 -5.09 9.28 -0.51
CA SER A 86 -3.91 10.13 -0.47
C SER A 86 -3.55 10.73 -1.84
N ARG A 87 -2.77 11.81 -1.83
CA ARG A 87 -2.18 12.41 -3.05
C ARG A 87 -0.81 11.83 -3.41
N ASP A 88 -0.69 10.52 -3.36
CA ASP A 88 0.59 9.83 -3.59
C ASP A 88 0.92 9.72 -5.09
N CYS A 89 -0.10 9.67 -5.95
CA CYS A 89 0.04 9.71 -7.41
C CYS A 89 -1.17 10.35 -8.10
N GLU A 90 -1.03 10.65 -9.40
CA GLU A 90 -2.10 11.20 -10.23
C GLU A 90 -3.33 10.28 -10.31
N ALA A 91 -3.12 8.96 -10.28
CA ALA A 91 -4.21 7.99 -10.33
C ALA A 91 -5.09 8.03 -9.08
N SER A 92 -4.49 8.06 -7.89
CA SER A 92 -5.21 8.25 -6.62
C SER A 92 -5.96 9.58 -6.59
N LEU A 93 -5.34 10.68 -7.05
CA LEU A 93 -5.97 11.98 -7.06
C LEU A 93 -7.20 12.04 -7.99
N ARG A 94 -7.11 11.44 -9.19
CA ARG A 94 -8.26 11.34 -10.10
C ARG A 94 -9.36 10.45 -9.56
N LEU A 95 -9.02 9.34 -8.88
CA LEU A 95 -9.97 8.49 -8.18
C LEU A 95 -10.74 9.30 -7.12
N PHE A 96 -10.05 10.12 -6.31
CA PHE A 96 -10.70 10.98 -5.33
C PHE A 96 -11.75 11.91 -5.97
N TYR A 97 -11.40 12.58 -7.07
CA TYR A 97 -12.32 13.47 -7.76
C TYR A 97 -13.54 12.72 -8.31
N ALA A 98 -13.32 11.56 -8.95
CA ALA A 98 -14.40 10.75 -9.49
C ALA A 98 -15.36 10.27 -8.39
N VAL A 99 -14.85 9.69 -7.29
CA VAL A 99 -15.70 9.23 -6.18
C VAL A 99 -16.49 10.38 -5.56
N ARG A 100 -15.83 11.54 -5.35
CA ARG A 100 -16.49 12.72 -4.77
C ARG A 100 -17.64 13.23 -5.63
N GLU A 101 -17.41 13.36 -6.94
CA GLU A 101 -18.45 13.86 -7.84
C GLU A 101 -19.54 12.81 -8.06
N LEU A 102 -19.20 11.53 -8.28
CA LEU A 102 -20.19 10.46 -8.45
C LEU A 102 -21.11 10.33 -7.24
N ARG A 103 -20.57 10.45 -6.02
CA ARG A 103 -21.41 10.50 -4.82
C ARG A 103 -22.43 11.65 -4.85
N ARG A 104 -22.07 12.80 -5.45
CA ARG A 104 -22.91 14.00 -5.52
C ARG A 104 -23.96 13.89 -6.63
N ILE A 105 -23.60 13.36 -7.80
CA ILE A 105 -24.47 13.35 -8.99
C ILE A 105 -25.22 12.02 -9.20
N GLU A 106 -24.70 10.92 -8.66
CA GLU A 106 -25.22 9.56 -8.80
C GLU A 106 -25.39 8.90 -7.42
N PRO A 107 -26.24 9.43 -6.53
CA PRO A 107 -26.38 8.94 -5.16
C PRO A 107 -26.85 7.48 -5.06
N ALA A 108 -27.41 6.93 -6.14
CA ALA A 108 -27.84 5.54 -6.23
C ALA A 108 -26.68 4.54 -6.05
N PHE A 109 -25.43 4.93 -6.33
CA PHE A 109 -24.27 4.09 -6.08
C PHE A 109 -23.96 3.90 -4.59
N GLY A 110 -24.52 4.72 -3.69
CA GLY A 110 -24.29 4.59 -2.25
C GLY A 110 -22.83 4.78 -1.82
N LEU A 111 -22.03 5.52 -2.60
CA LEU A 111 -20.61 5.71 -2.33
C LEU A 111 -20.36 6.39 -0.96
N PRO A 112 -19.34 5.94 -0.20
CA PRO A 112 -18.98 6.53 1.08
C PRO A 112 -18.53 7.99 0.92
N GLU A 113 -18.71 8.79 1.97
CA GLU A 113 -18.06 10.10 2.02
C GLU A 113 -16.54 9.93 1.91
N VAL A 114 -15.93 10.65 0.97
CA VAL A 114 -14.50 10.58 0.68
C VAL A 114 -13.76 11.81 1.19
N TYR A 115 -12.59 11.61 1.80
CA TYR A 115 -11.68 12.66 2.24
C TYR A 115 -10.30 12.51 1.60
N LEU A 116 -9.69 13.64 1.22
CA LEU A 116 -8.36 13.68 0.64
C LEU A 116 -7.33 14.02 1.71
N VAL A 117 -6.41 13.10 1.98
CA VAL A 117 -5.22 13.39 2.78
C VAL A 117 -4.11 13.84 1.84
N ASP A 118 -3.65 15.07 2.04
CA ASP A 118 -2.57 15.66 1.24
C ASP A 118 -1.30 15.76 2.06
N VAL A 119 -0.31 14.94 1.72
CA VAL A 119 1.03 14.97 2.30
C VAL A 119 2.00 15.40 1.22
N LEU A 120 2.90 16.31 1.57
CA LEU A 120 3.97 16.80 0.71
C LEU A 120 5.32 16.20 1.15
N HIS A 121 6.26 16.04 0.21
CA HIS A 121 7.49 15.25 0.41
C HIS A 121 8.79 16.04 0.28
N LEU A 122 8.71 17.34 -0.02
CA LEU A 122 9.92 18.17 -0.12
C LEU A 122 10.65 18.21 1.24
N PRO A 123 12.00 18.10 1.28
CA PRO A 123 12.78 18.00 2.51
C PRO A 123 12.98 19.37 3.18
N HIS A 124 11.89 20.07 3.46
CA HIS A 124 11.89 21.42 4.03
C HIS A 124 11.02 21.48 5.27
N ARG A 125 11.39 22.34 6.23
CA ARG A 125 10.61 22.56 7.46
C ARG A 125 9.21 23.13 7.17
N THR A 126 9.07 23.91 6.10
CA THR A 126 7.76 24.43 5.64
C THR A 126 6.83 23.30 5.22
N THR A 127 7.36 22.27 4.57
CA THR A 127 6.62 21.04 4.24
C THR A 127 6.18 20.30 5.50
N THR A 128 7.06 20.17 6.50
CA THR A 128 6.71 19.55 7.78
C THR A 128 5.57 20.30 8.47
N ALA A 129 5.62 21.64 8.51
CA ALA A 129 4.56 22.46 9.08
C ALA A 129 3.22 22.33 8.33
N TYR A 130 3.28 22.26 6.98
CA TYR A 130 2.10 21.99 6.16
C TYR A 130 1.49 20.63 6.50
N ASN A 131 2.31 19.56 6.47
CA ASN A 131 1.86 18.21 6.74
C ASN A 131 1.26 18.08 8.15
N LEU A 132 1.91 18.67 9.16
CA LEU A 132 1.37 18.69 10.52
C LEU A 132 -0.04 19.30 10.57
N ALA A 133 -0.25 20.45 9.90
CA ALA A 133 -1.56 21.08 9.82
C ALA A 133 -2.59 20.22 9.06
N ARG A 134 -2.18 19.51 8.00
CA ARG A 134 -3.05 18.58 7.26
C ARG A 134 -3.44 17.37 8.10
N LEU A 135 -2.49 16.82 8.87
CA LEU A 135 -2.75 15.68 9.76
C LEU A 135 -3.66 16.06 10.92
N GLU A 136 -3.54 17.28 11.47
CA GLU A 136 -4.47 17.76 12.49
C GLU A 136 -5.90 17.93 11.94
N GLN A 137 -6.05 18.41 10.69
CA GLN A 137 -7.36 18.46 10.04
C GLN A 137 -7.93 17.07 9.79
N PHE A 138 -7.09 16.09 9.42
CA PHE A 138 -7.53 14.72 9.26
C PHE A 138 -7.94 14.09 10.60
N ARG A 139 -7.19 14.36 11.68
CA ARG A 139 -7.56 13.99 13.06
C ARG A 139 -8.94 14.55 13.42
N GLN A 140 -9.21 15.82 13.13
CA GLN A 140 -10.54 16.42 13.36
C GLN A 140 -11.63 15.75 12.53
N ARG A 141 -11.36 15.48 11.24
CA ARG A 141 -12.32 14.78 10.37
C ARG A 141 -12.67 13.39 10.90
N LEU A 142 -11.68 12.65 11.40
CA LEU A 142 -11.92 11.34 12.01
C LEU A 142 -12.78 11.44 13.26
N ARG A 143 -12.56 12.45 14.12
CA ARG A 143 -13.42 12.72 15.27
C ARG A 143 -14.87 12.97 14.87
N ASP A 144 -15.08 13.76 13.80
CA ASP A 144 -16.42 14.05 13.30
C ASP A 144 -17.10 12.79 12.74
N TRP A 145 -16.32 11.91 12.10
CA TRP A 145 -16.83 10.66 11.53
C TRP A 145 -17.14 9.58 12.56
N THR A 146 -16.27 9.38 13.55
CA THR A 146 -16.45 8.32 14.56
C THR A 146 -17.22 8.79 15.78
N GLY A 147 -17.42 10.10 15.95
CA GLY A 147 -18.02 10.69 17.16
C GLY A 147 -17.15 10.55 18.40
N ARG A 148 -15.88 10.13 18.26
CA ARG A 148 -14.94 9.86 19.36
C ARG A 148 -13.79 10.86 19.33
N PRO A 149 -13.32 11.37 20.48
CA PRO A 149 -12.08 12.12 20.52
C PRO A 149 -10.91 11.22 20.11
N VAL A 150 -9.94 11.81 19.41
CA VAL A 150 -8.64 11.18 19.16
C VAL A 150 -7.66 11.92 20.05
N SER A 151 -7.29 11.39 21.22
CA SER A 151 -6.35 12.04 22.13
C SER A 151 -4.89 11.81 21.71
N ASP A 152 -3.95 12.56 22.28
CA ASP A 152 -2.52 12.33 22.02
C ASP A 152 -2.08 10.96 22.57
N ALA A 153 -2.72 10.48 23.64
CA ALA A 153 -2.47 9.15 24.19
C ALA A 153 -2.95 8.04 23.25
N ASP A 154 -4.14 8.20 22.65
CA ASP A 154 -4.66 7.24 21.65
C ASP A 154 -3.76 7.19 20.43
N LEU A 155 -3.31 8.35 19.95
CA LEU A 155 -2.38 8.45 18.84
C LEU A 155 -1.03 7.80 19.17
N ALA A 156 -0.46 8.09 20.35
CA ALA A 156 0.79 7.49 20.80
C ALA A 156 0.71 5.96 20.85
N ALA A 157 -0.39 5.41 21.38
CA ALA A 157 -0.63 3.96 21.45
C ALA A 157 -0.79 3.32 20.05
N ALA A 158 -1.51 3.98 19.14
CA ALA A 158 -1.65 3.54 17.77
C ALA A 158 -0.30 3.54 17.04
N ILE A 159 0.48 4.62 17.16
CA ILE A 159 1.82 4.71 16.59
C ILE A 159 2.72 3.59 17.12
N ALA A 160 2.75 3.37 18.43
CA ALA A 160 3.57 2.31 19.03
C ALA A 160 3.20 0.91 18.48
N SER A 161 1.91 0.63 18.32
CA SER A 161 1.43 -0.66 17.77
C SER A 161 1.81 -0.84 16.30
N HIS A 162 1.67 0.21 15.48
CA HIS A 162 2.06 0.18 14.07
C HIS A 162 3.59 0.11 13.90
N ASP A 163 4.37 0.79 14.72
CA ASP A 163 5.83 0.68 14.68
C ASP A 163 6.33 -0.70 15.13
N GLU A 164 5.67 -1.33 16.11
CA GLU A 164 5.95 -2.73 16.46
C GLU A 164 5.67 -3.67 15.27
N GLN A 165 4.55 -3.46 14.59
CA GLN A 165 4.18 -4.25 13.41
C GLN A 165 5.22 -4.10 12.29
N ARG A 166 5.67 -2.87 12.02
CA ARG A 166 6.72 -2.58 11.04
C ARG A 166 8.06 -3.21 11.41
N ALA A 167 8.44 -3.16 12.68
CA ALA A 167 9.66 -3.78 13.18
C ALA A 167 9.64 -5.30 13.01
N LEU A 168 8.50 -5.94 13.31
CA LEU A 168 8.35 -7.38 13.17
C LEU A 168 8.36 -7.84 11.70
N LEU A 169 7.70 -7.10 10.81
CA LEU A 169 7.82 -7.33 9.37
C LEU A 169 9.26 -7.15 8.88
N SER A 170 9.96 -6.11 9.34
CA SER A 170 11.37 -5.89 8.98
C SER A 170 12.27 -7.05 9.42
N SER A 171 12.00 -7.64 10.58
CA SER A 171 12.70 -8.83 11.06
C SER A 171 12.37 -10.07 10.21
N LEU A 172 11.09 -10.31 9.92
CA LEU A 172 10.64 -11.44 9.09
C LEU A 172 11.11 -11.33 7.63
N ALA A 173 11.35 -10.11 7.12
CA ALA A 173 11.89 -9.90 5.77
C ALA A 173 13.28 -10.52 5.60
N ALA A 174 14.05 -10.73 6.67
CA ALA A 174 15.32 -11.46 6.59
C ALA A 174 15.10 -12.92 6.16
N ALA A 175 14.07 -13.58 6.69
CA ALA A 175 13.70 -14.94 6.27
C ALA A 175 13.33 -15.01 4.79
N ARG A 176 12.60 -14.00 4.29
CA ARG A 176 12.30 -13.86 2.86
C ARG A 176 13.58 -13.71 2.02
N ARG A 177 14.54 -12.89 2.45
CA ARG A 177 15.83 -12.71 1.75
C ARG A 177 16.65 -13.99 1.67
N GLU A 178 16.54 -14.84 2.68
CA GLU A 178 17.13 -16.19 2.73
C GLU A 178 16.33 -17.22 1.89
N GLY A 179 15.26 -16.79 1.21
CA GLY A 179 14.42 -17.68 0.40
C GLY A 179 13.48 -18.57 1.20
N ARG A 180 13.23 -18.26 2.48
CA ARG A 180 12.34 -19.05 3.36
C ARG A 180 10.87 -18.62 3.32
N ILE A 181 10.56 -17.59 2.55
CA ILE A 181 9.19 -17.15 2.28
C ILE A 181 9.12 -16.76 0.80
N ALA A 182 8.23 -17.39 0.04
CA ALA A 182 7.93 -16.97 -1.33
C ALA A 182 7.48 -15.50 -1.35
N GLY A 183 7.87 -14.75 -2.37
CA GLY A 183 7.43 -13.37 -2.56
C GLY A 183 5.91 -13.25 -2.66
N SER A 184 5.22 -14.17 -3.33
CA SER A 184 3.75 -14.12 -3.38
C SER A 184 3.10 -14.26 -2.00
N ASP A 185 3.70 -15.09 -1.15
CA ASP A 185 3.26 -15.27 0.24
C ASP A 185 3.63 -14.05 1.08
N TRP A 186 4.78 -13.44 0.83
CA TRP A 186 5.18 -12.20 1.50
C TRP A 186 4.20 -11.05 1.24
N LEU A 187 3.70 -10.90 0.01
CA LEU A 187 2.64 -9.94 -0.29
C LEU A 187 1.39 -10.20 0.56
N ALA A 188 1.05 -11.47 0.83
CA ALA A 188 -0.06 -11.81 1.70
C ALA A 188 0.24 -11.50 3.18
N VAL A 189 1.47 -11.74 3.63
CA VAL A 189 1.93 -11.37 4.98
C VAL A 189 1.77 -9.85 5.18
N VAL A 190 2.30 -9.02 4.28
CA VAL A 190 2.16 -7.56 4.38
C VAL A 190 0.70 -7.13 4.19
N GLY A 191 0.03 -7.67 3.17
CA GLY A 191 -1.33 -7.31 2.80
C GLY A 191 -2.37 -7.58 3.89
N ALA A 192 -2.23 -8.68 4.64
CA ALA A 192 -3.09 -8.96 5.80
C ALA A 192 -3.03 -7.83 6.85
N GLY A 193 -1.87 -7.20 7.03
CA GLY A 193 -1.67 -6.04 7.91
C GLY A 193 -2.38 -4.77 7.45
N THR A 194 -2.83 -4.72 6.20
CA THR A 194 -3.53 -3.56 5.62
C THR A 194 -5.05 -3.64 5.75
N VAL A 195 -5.57 -4.75 6.29
CA VAL A 195 -7.02 -5.02 6.42
C VAL A 195 -7.44 -5.54 7.79
N LEU A 196 -6.49 -6.02 8.61
CA LEU A 196 -6.74 -6.45 9.98
C LEU A 196 -6.52 -5.32 11.00
N PRO A 197 -7.19 -5.37 12.16
CA PRO A 197 -6.74 -4.62 13.32
C PRO A 197 -5.25 -4.92 13.62
N VAL A 198 -4.47 -3.88 13.91
CA VAL A 198 -3.01 -4.01 14.09
C VAL A 198 -2.61 -5.09 15.10
N ALA A 199 -3.37 -5.22 16.20
CA ALA A 199 -3.14 -6.24 17.23
C ALA A 199 -3.35 -7.67 16.71
N ALA A 200 -4.35 -7.91 15.86
CA ALA A 200 -4.60 -9.21 15.27
C ALA A 200 -3.48 -9.59 14.29
N HIS A 201 -3.02 -8.64 13.48
CA HIS A 201 -1.88 -8.88 12.60
C HIS A 201 -0.60 -9.16 13.38
N LEU A 202 -0.32 -8.41 14.45
CA LEU A 202 0.82 -8.65 15.34
C LEU A 202 0.81 -10.08 15.92
N SER A 203 -0.35 -10.60 16.33
CA SER A 203 -0.47 -11.99 16.80
C SER A 203 -0.02 -12.97 15.71
N LEU A 204 -0.53 -12.82 14.50
CA LEU A 204 -0.22 -13.70 13.37
C LEU A 204 1.25 -13.62 12.95
N LEU A 205 1.85 -12.42 13.01
CA LEU A 205 3.28 -12.23 12.73
C LEU A 205 4.15 -12.91 13.79
N ARG A 206 3.81 -12.78 15.08
CA ARG A 206 4.54 -13.44 16.17
C ARG A 206 4.47 -14.96 16.05
N GLU A 207 3.32 -15.51 15.68
CA GLU A 207 3.18 -16.92 15.35
C GLU A 207 4.03 -17.32 14.14
N LEU A 208 4.06 -16.50 13.08
CA LEU A 208 4.91 -16.77 11.92
C LEU A 208 6.41 -16.75 12.28
N SER A 209 6.82 -15.97 13.28
CA SER A 209 8.23 -15.94 13.73
C SER A 209 8.69 -17.18 14.48
N THR A 210 7.78 -18.06 14.93
CA THR A 210 8.13 -19.26 15.71
C THR A 210 8.04 -20.56 14.90
N VAL A 211 7.50 -20.52 13.69
CA VAL A 211 7.40 -21.70 12.83
C VAL A 211 8.66 -21.90 12.01
N ASP A 212 8.99 -23.16 11.78
CA ASP A 212 10.01 -23.52 10.80
C ASP A 212 9.46 -23.27 9.38
N LEU A 213 10.25 -22.58 8.56
CA LEU A 213 9.83 -22.09 7.26
C LEU A 213 10.57 -22.85 6.16
N PRO A 214 9.86 -23.34 5.12
CA PRO A 214 10.50 -24.11 4.05
C PRO A 214 11.41 -23.21 3.21
N GLU A 215 12.47 -23.80 2.66
CA GLU A 215 13.30 -23.12 1.66
C GLU A 215 12.64 -23.21 0.27
N HIS A 216 12.66 -22.10 -0.45
CA HIS A 216 12.15 -21.99 -1.81
C HIS A 216 13.31 -21.86 -2.79
N ALA A 217 13.27 -22.65 -3.87
CA ALA A 217 14.25 -22.57 -4.95
C ALA A 217 13.91 -21.45 -5.95
N GLY A 218 14.92 -20.92 -6.62
CA GLY A 218 14.77 -19.94 -7.69
C GLY A 218 15.90 -18.91 -7.70
N LYS A 219 16.04 -18.19 -8.80
CA LYS A 219 16.96 -17.04 -8.88
C LYS A 219 16.39 -15.90 -8.04
N ARG A 220 17.15 -15.40 -7.07
CA ARG A 220 16.69 -14.32 -6.17
C ARG A 220 16.53 -13.02 -6.95
N VAL A 221 15.34 -12.44 -6.90
CA VAL A 221 14.96 -11.24 -7.65
C VAL A 221 14.64 -10.09 -6.70
N PHE A 222 15.16 -8.91 -7.05
CA PHE A 222 14.63 -7.64 -6.55
C PHE A 222 13.67 -7.09 -7.61
N LEU A 223 12.42 -6.85 -7.23
CA LEU A 223 11.38 -6.35 -8.13
C LEU A 223 11.23 -4.83 -7.98
N THR A 224 11.41 -4.09 -9.07
CA THR A 224 11.24 -2.63 -9.09
C THR A 224 10.11 -2.22 -10.02
N GLY A 225 9.40 -1.16 -9.66
CA GLY A 225 8.49 -0.43 -10.54
C GLY A 225 7.06 -0.31 -10.03
N SER A 226 6.07 -0.61 -10.86
CA SER A 226 4.66 -0.44 -10.51
C SER A 226 4.25 -1.30 -9.31
N SER A 227 3.40 -0.77 -8.42
CA SER A 227 3.03 -1.47 -7.17
C SER A 227 2.10 -2.67 -7.35
N HIS A 228 2.31 -3.78 -6.64
CA HIS A 228 1.48 -4.98 -6.80
C HIS A 228 0.49 -5.16 -5.65
N ASP A 229 -0.77 -4.84 -5.92
CA ASP A 229 -1.88 -5.03 -4.98
C ASP A 229 -2.50 -6.43 -5.05
N THR A 230 -2.03 -7.29 -5.95
CA THR A 230 -2.41 -8.72 -6.07
C THR A 230 -1.18 -9.57 -6.41
N PRO A 231 -1.19 -10.89 -6.10
CA PRO A 231 -0.01 -11.73 -6.25
C PRO A 231 0.17 -12.28 -7.68
N HIS A 232 -0.63 -11.88 -8.67
CA HIS A 232 -0.64 -12.48 -10.01
C HIS A 232 0.74 -12.44 -10.70
N VAL A 233 1.36 -11.26 -10.73
CA VAL A 233 2.70 -11.07 -11.34
C VAL A 233 3.76 -11.83 -10.55
N TYR A 234 3.66 -11.82 -9.22
CA TYR A 234 4.59 -12.52 -8.34
C TYR A 234 4.55 -14.03 -8.60
N ARG A 235 3.35 -14.62 -8.64
CA ARG A 235 3.15 -16.05 -8.94
C ARG A 235 3.65 -16.42 -10.33
N ALA A 236 3.46 -15.57 -11.32
CA ALA A 236 3.94 -15.80 -12.69
C ALA A 236 5.47 -15.84 -12.74
N LEU A 237 6.14 -14.85 -12.12
CA LEU A 237 7.59 -14.80 -11.99
C LEU A 237 8.16 -16.02 -11.24
N GLU A 238 7.56 -16.37 -10.10
CA GLU A 238 7.99 -17.51 -9.29
C GLU A 238 7.81 -18.85 -10.02
N SER A 239 6.73 -19.00 -10.77
CA SER A 239 6.51 -20.18 -11.63
C SER A 239 7.54 -20.31 -12.75
N ALA A 240 8.17 -19.19 -13.16
CA ALA A 240 9.27 -19.16 -14.12
C ALA A 240 10.65 -19.29 -13.47
N GLY A 241 10.73 -19.58 -12.17
CA GLY A 241 11.99 -19.79 -11.45
C GLY A 241 12.62 -18.51 -10.89
N HIS A 242 11.86 -17.42 -10.78
CA HIS A 242 12.30 -16.16 -10.18
C HIS A 242 11.71 -15.96 -8.78
N LEU A 243 12.53 -16.13 -7.74
CA LEU A 243 12.10 -15.99 -6.35
C LEU A 243 12.23 -14.53 -5.89
N ILE A 244 11.12 -13.86 -5.61
CA ILE A 244 11.14 -12.42 -5.31
C ILE A 244 11.48 -12.21 -3.82
N VAL A 245 12.68 -11.71 -3.56
CA VAL A 245 13.25 -11.56 -2.20
C VAL A 245 13.21 -10.13 -1.66
N GLY A 246 12.75 -9.17 -2.47
CA GLY A 246 12.52 -7.78 -2.07
C GLY A 246 11.86 -7.00 -3.19
N GLU A 247 11.27 -5.87 -2.84
CA GLU A 247 10.68 -4.94 -3.80
C GLU A 247 10.81 -3.47 -3.36
N ASP A 248 10.43 -2.54 -4.21
CA ASP A 248 10.43 -1.09 -3.90
C ASP A 248 9.08 -0.40 -4.08
N HIS A 249 7.99 -1.12 -3.82
CA HIS A 249 6.64 -0.59 -3.89
C HIS A 249 5.89 -0.61 -2.55
N ASP A 250 4.85 0.21 -2.48
CA ASP A 250 4.10 0.55 -1.27
C ASP A 250 3.10 -0.51 -0.79
N TRP A 251 2.87 -1.58 -1.57
CA TRP A 251 2.19 -2.80 -1.12
C TRP A 251 3.12 -3.85 -0.50
N GLY A 252 4.43 -3.59 -0.49
CA GLY A 252 5.47 -4.47 0.02
C GLY A 252 6.42 -3.73 0.95
N ASP A 253 7.73 -3.84 0.70
CA ASP A 253 8.78 -3.28 1.55
C ASP A 253 8.59 -1.80 1.93
N LEU A 254 8.17 -0.93 1.01
CA LEU A 254 7.97 0.49 1.33
C LEU A 254 6.83 0.77 2.32
N TRP A 255 5.92 -0.18 2.53
CA TRP A 255 4.86 -0.05 3.52
C TRP A 255 5.41 0.00 4.95
N TYR A 256 6.37 -0.88 5.26
CA TYR A 256 6.87 -1.07 6.61
C TYR A 256 8.31 -0.58 6.85
N ARG A 257 9.07 -0.29 5.79
CA ARG A 257 10.50 0.10 5.86
C ARG A 257 10.79 1.25 6.83
N ARG A 258 9.89 2.24 6.92
CA ARG A 258 10.07 3.43 7.78
C ARG A 258 9.08 3.42 8.94
N ARG A 259 9.62 3.41 10.16
CA ARG A 259 8.90 3.64 11.42
C ARG A 259 8.72 5.12 11.70
N VAL A 260 7.83 5.44 12.63
CA VAL A 260 7.65 6.81 13.14
C VAL A 260 8.78 7.19 14.08
N ASP A 261 9.24 6.24 14.92
CA ASP A 261 10.34 6.45 15.89
C ASP A 261 10.10 7.69 16.78
N GLY A 262 8.86 7.82 17.25
CA GLY A 262 8.34 8.85 18.11
C GLY A 262 6.85 8.61 18.39
N HIS A 263 6.23 9.40 19.25
CA HIS A 263 4.83 9.20 19.67
C HIS A 263 3.98 10.46 19.55
N THR A 264 4.31 11.34 18.61
CA THR A 264 3.65 12.63 18.41
C THR A 264 3.12 12.76 16.99
N LEU A 265 2.15 13.67 16.80
CA LEU A 265 1.66 14.01 15.47
C LEU A 265 2.76 14.59 14.57
N LEU A 266 3.73 15.31 15.16
CA LEU A 266 4.89 15.83 14.43
C LEU A 266 5.76 14.69 13.89
N ALA A 267 6.10 13.72 14.73
CA ALA A 267 6.88 12.55 14.30
C ALA A 267 6.15 11.78 13.20
N LEU A 268 4.83 11.65 13.31
CA LEU A 268 4.00 11.04 12.26
C LEU A 268 4.06 11.84 10.95
N ALA A 269 3.93 13.17 11.01
CA ALA A 269 4.03 14.04 9.85
C ALA A 269 5.40 13.93 9.15
N GLU A 270 6.48 13.85 9.93
CA GLU A 270 7.84 13.64 9.41
C GLU A 270 7.99 12.26 8.78
N ARG A 271 7.49 11.19 9.42
CA ARG A 271 7.51 9.84 8.88
C ARG A 271 6.89 9.78 7.48
N TYR A 272 5.71 10.39 7.31
CA TYR A 272 5.00 10.40 6.04
C TYR A 272 5.66 11.35 5.02
N GLN A 273 6.16 12.51 5.43
CA GLN A 273 6.92 13.42 4.56
C GLN A 273 8.11 12.71 3.88
N TYR A 274 8.83 11.89 4.65
CA TYR A 274 10.04 11.21 4.18
C TYR A 274 9.79 9.74 3.79
N ASN A 275 8.54 9.34 3.59
CA ASN A 275 8.20 8.01 3.12
C ASN A 275 8.67 7.81 1.67
N GLY A 276 9.07 6.60 1.30
CA GLY A 276 9.67 6.28 0.00
C GLY A 276 11.15 5.89 0.09
N PRO A 277 11.97 6.08 -0.98
CA PRO A 277 11.62 6.78 -2.22
C PRO A 277 10.66 5.98 -3.13
N THR A 278 9.80 6.66 -3.91
CA THR A 278 8.85 6.05 -4.87
C THR A 278 9.03 6.65 -6.26
N ALA A 279 8.80 5.88 -7.33
CA ALA A 279 8.99 6.33 -8.71
C ALA A 279 8.21 7.64 -9.03
N GLN A 280 7.02 7.82 -8.46
CA GLN A 280 6.15 8.97 -8.74
C GLN A 280 6.65 10.31 -8.15
N ARG A 281 7.61 10.29 -7.22
CA ARG A 281 7.95 11.47 -6.38
C ARG A 281 9.45 11.68 -6.19
N SER A 282 10.24 10.63 -6.33
CA SER A 282 11.67 10.66 -6.04
C SER A 282 12.48 10.87 -7.31
N THR A 283 13.70 11.36 -7.12
CA THR A 283 14.67 11.49 -8.20
C THR A 283 15.18 10.12 -8.64
N VAL A 284 15.65 10.03 -9.90
CA VAL A 284 16.27 8.80 -10.43
C VAL A 284 17.47 8.37 -9.58
N ASP A 285 18.24 9.31 -9.01
CA ASP A 285 19.37 8.98 -8.14
C ASP A 285 18.94 8.34 -6.81
N GLU A 286 17.89 8.85 -6.17
CA GLU A 286 17.33 8.26 -4.95
C GLU A 286 16.77 6.85 -5.23
N ARG A 287 16.12 6.66 -6.38
CA ARG A 287 15.59 5.36 -6.81
C ARG A 287 16.71 4.38 -7.13
N ARG A 288 17.74 4.81 -7.84
CA ARG A 288 18.97 4.03 -8.09
C ARG A 288 19.62 3.59 -6.79
N ALA A 289 19.71 4.46 -5.79
CA ALA A 289 20.26 4.12 -4.48
C ALA A 289 19.43 3.04 -3.76
N LEU A 290 18.09 3.14 -3.80
CA LEU A 290 17.20 2.13 -3.23
C LEU A 290 17.33 0.77 -3.95
N ILE A 291 17.36 0.77 -5.28
CA ILE A 291 17.55 -0.44 -6.09
C ILE A 291 18.90 -1.08 -5.78
N ALA A 292 19.98 -0.30 -5.72
CA ALA A 292 21.31 -0.80 -5.38
C ALA A 292 21.35 -1.44 -3.98
N GLU A 293 20.59 -0.90 -3.03
CA GLU A 293 20.42 -1.51 -1.71
C GLU A 293 19.70 -2.86 -1.78
N GLY A 294 18.58 -2.93 -2.49
CA GLY A 294 17.81 -4.16 -2.68
C GLY A 294 18.63 -5.26 -3.36
N MET A 295 19.44 -4.89 -4.35
CA MET A 295 20.31 -5.80 -5.09
C MET A 295 21.42 -6.44 -4.26
N ARG A 296 21.73 -5.95 -3.04
CA ARG A 296 22.67 -6.65 -2.14
C ARG A 296 22.18 -8.03 -1.70
N HIS A 297 20.89 -8.30 -1.85
CA HIS A 297 20.26 -9.57 -1.47
C HIS A 297 19.69 -10.36 -2.66
N ALA A 298 19.80 -9.81 -3.88
CA ALA A 298 19.24 -10.40 -5.09
C ALA A 298 20.33 -10.68 -6.14
N GLU A 299 20.03 -11.59 -7.06
CA GLU A 299 20.89 -12.02 -8.16
C GLU A 299 20.44 -11.45 -9.51
N LEU A 300 19.22 -10.92 -9.56
CA LEU A 300 18.61 -10.35 -10.76
C LEU A 300 17.70 -9.18 -10.38
N LEU A 301 17.81 -8.08 -11.11
CA LEU A 301 16.83 -7.02 -11.11
C LEU A 301 15.75 -7.34 -12.15
N ILE A 302 14.49 -7.27 -11.73
CA ILE A 302 13.36 -7.27 -12.66
C ILE A 302 12.62 -5.94 -12.50
N GLY A 303 12.50 -5.18 -13.59
CA GLY A 303 11.64 -4.01 -13.65
C GLY A 303 10.30 -4.36 -14.27
N TYR A 304 9.21 -3.89 -13.66
CA TYR A 304 7.86 -4.09 -14.12
C TYR A 304 7.11 -2.75 -14.14
N ALA A 305 6.57 -2.37 -15.30
CA ALA A 305 5.75 -1.17 -15.44
C ALA A 305 4.41 -1.49 -16.09
N ARG A 306 3.31 -1.15 -15.42
CA ARG A 306 1.96 -1.28 -15.97
C ARG A 306 1.70 -0.21 -17.03
N ARG A 307 0.86 -0.55 -18.01
CA ARG A 307 0.27 0.43 -18.92
C ARG A 307 -0.48 1.50 -18.13
N GLY A 308 -0.12 2.77 -18.31
CA GLY A 308 -0.74 3.91 -17.62
C GLY A 308 -0.12 4.27 -16.27
N ASP A 309 0.91 3.53 -15.83
CA ASP A 309 1.82 3.96 -14.76
C ASP A 309 3.15 4.40 -15.37
N GLU A 310 3.25 5.69 -15.65
CA GLU A 310 4.30 6.27 -16.50
C GLU A 310 5.59 6.60 -15.73
N ALA A 311 5.58 6.54 -14.40
CA ALA A 311 6.73 6.91 -13.58
C ALA A 311 7.81 5.81 -13.50
N PRO A 312 7.48 4.53 -13.24
CA PRO A 312 8.49 3.47 -13.10
C PRO A 312 9.50 3.30 -14.24
N PRO A 313 9.14 3.40 -15.54
CA PRO A 313 10.11 3.20 -16.62
C PRO A 313 11.33 4.12 -16.56
N TRP A 314 11.21 5.30 -15.95
CA TRP A 314 12.33 6.24 -15.79
C TRP A 314 13.41 5.70 -14.84
N ASP A 315 13.07 4.79 -13.93
CA ASP A 315 14.01 4.18 -12.97
C ASP A 315 14.83 3.05 -13.61
N PHE A 316 14.42 2.51 -14.75
CA PHE A 316 15.08 1.35 -15.38
C PHE A 316 16.38 1.74 -16.07
N ALA A 317 16.48 2.99 -16.52
CA ALA A 317 17.63 3.48 -17.27
C ALA A 317 18.93 3.41 -16.42
N GLY A 318 19.94 2.74 -16.98
CA GLY A 318 21.25 2.60 -16.33
C GLY A 318 21.37 1.43 -15.37
N HIS A 319 20.39 0.53 -15.33
CA HIS A 319 20.47 -0.74 -14.62
C HIS A 319 20.57 -1.92 -15.59
N GLU A 320 21.27 -2.98 -15.18
CA GLU A 320 21.23 -4.28 -15.87
C GLU A 320 20.14 -5.16 -15.22
N GLY A 321 19.26 -5.75 -16.03
CA GLY A 321 18.12 -6.52 -15.55
C GLY A 321 17.18 -6.94 -16.68
N LEU A 322 16.04 -7.55 -16.30
CA LEU A 322 14.94 -7.81 -17.22
C LEU A 322 13.85 -6.74 -17.00
N PHE A 323 13.47 -6.03 -18.06
CA PHE A 323 12.55 -4.90 -17.96
C PHE A 323 11.29 -5.16 -18.80
N TYR A 324 10.16 -5.29 -18.10
CA TYR A 324 8.85 -5.57 -18.66
C TYR A 324 8.00 -4.30 -18.59
N GLU A 325 7.99 -3.53 -19.68
CA GLU A 325 7.24 -2.27 -19.77
C GLU A 325 5.85 -2.45 -20.38
N ARG A 326 4.93 -1.55 -20.06
CA ARG A 326 3.57 -1.48 -20.63
C ARG A 326 2.76 -2.76 -20.47
N GLN A 327 2.95 -3.43 -19.34
CA GLN A 327 2.27 -4.68 -19.00
C GLN A 327 0.81 -4.42 -18.65
N ASP A 328 -0.05 -5.38 -18.98
CA ASP A 328 -1.45 -5.31 -18.57
C ASP A 328 -1.57 -5.59 -17.05
N TYR A 329 -2.62 -5.06 -16.44
CA TYR A 329 -2.80 -5.15 -14.99
C TYR A 329 -2.84 -6.60 -14.51
N GLY A 330 -1.97 -6.94 -13.55
CA GLY A 330 -1.87 -8.30 -13.01
C GLY A 330 -1.35 -9.34 -14.00
N ARG A 331 -0.76 -8.92 -15.12
CA ARG A 331 -0.16 -9.80 -16.14
C ARG A 331 1.30 -9.40 -16.38
N ILE A 332 2.09 -10.36 -16.81
CA ILE A 332 3.47 -10.18 -17.24
C ILE A 332 3.73 -11.11 -18.43
N ALA A 333 4.30 -10.58 -19.51
CA ALA A 333 4.68 -11.34 -20.70
C ALA A 333 6.15 -11.78 -20.57
N LEU A 334 6.36 -12.97 -20.01
CA LEU A 334 7.67 -13.53 -19.68
C LEU A 334 8.52 -13.95 -20.88
#